data_AF-E7GBF9-F1
#
_entry.id   AF-E7GBF9-F1
#
_cell.length_a   1.000
_cell.length_b   1.000
_cell.length_c   1.000
_cell.angle_alpha   90.00
_cell.angle_beta   90.00
_cell.angle_gamma   90.00
#
_symmetry.space_group_name_H-M   'P 1'
#
loop_
_entity.id
_entity.type
_entity.pdbx_description
1 polymer ?
#
loop_
_entity_poly.entity_id
_entity_poly.type
_entity_poly.pdbx_seq_one_letter_code
_entity_poly.pdbx_strand_id
1 'polypeptide(L)'
;MYVYDFFKSLSLLRKEKMPDINEIPNEEVFIFGSYPIEELDNYPIELSSQNKNYLIYCKLDNIIDLKSFPIDKYLDYIKRLDSENIDLNLYEPIMLESTLMEAILLLDLISSLEENPFFDAVFNIPLSYLDEFLDSHTCEYIEVNERFMGIELIKDIYFSQILYFIKKYVKVKFCTKQEEIVNPISYEEFSSLIRVKINEYQKLDPFKAPISTYTGIENVEYDNLIYQVELLGERQLDKRRKLS
;
A
#
# COMPACT_ATOMS: atom_id res chain seq x y z
N MET A 1 18.72 -12.07 -9.69
CA MET A 1 17.45 -12.12 -10.44
C MET A 1 16.24 -11.83 -9.56
N TYR A 2 16.35 -11.89 -8.23
CA TYR A 2 15.19 -11.76 -7.37
C TYR A 2 14.53 -10.37 -7.48
N VAL A 3 15.29 -9.31 -7.76
CA VAL A 3 14.72 -7.96 -7.97
C VAL A 3 13.81 -7.93 -9.20
N TYR A 4 14.24 -8.55 -10.29
CA TYR A 4 13.44 -8.66 -11.50
C TYR A 4 12.17 -9.50 -11.25
N ASP A 5 12.32 -10.64 -10.58
CA ASP A 5 11.19 -11.50 -10.22
C ASP A 5 10.23 -10.81 -9.25
N PHE A 6 10.74 -9.96 -8.36
CA PHE A 6 9.97 -9.16 -7.43
C PHE A 6 9.04 -8.19 -8.18
N PHE A 7 9.57 -7.33 -9.05
CA PHE A 7 8.71 -6.41 -9.82
C PHE A 7 7.71 -7.14 -10.71
N LYS A 8 8.09 -8.31 -11.27
CA LYS A 8 7.16 -9.15 -12.03
C LYS A 8 6.04 -9.72 -11.16
N SER A 9 6.30 -9.97 -9.88
CA SER A 9 5.33 -10.53 -8.94
C SER A 9 4.24 -9.54 -8.50
N LEU A 10 4.47 -8.22 -8.65
CA LEU A 10 3.56 -7.13 -8.23
C LEU A 10 2.33 -6.95 -9.14
N SER A 11 1.78 -8.04 -9.66
CA SER A 11 0.69 -8.01 -10.64
C SER A 11 -0.59 -7.32 -10.13
N LEU A 12 -0.86 -7.37 -8.82
CA LEU A 12 -2.03 -6.70 -8.24
C LEU A 12 -1.85 -5.18 -8.11
N LEU A 13 -0.64 -4.65 -8.24
CA LEU A 13 -0.37 -3.21 -8.24
C LEU A 13 -0.43 -2.59 -9.64
N ARG A 14 -0.84 -3.37 -10.65
CA ARG A 14 -0.98 -2.91 -12.04
C ARG A 14 -2.39 -2.46 -12.33
N LYS A 15 -2.51 -1.49 -13.24
CA LYS A 15 -3.77 -0.84 -13.63
C LYS A 15 -4.84 -1.84 -14.06
N GLU A 16 -4.47 -2.95 -14.71
CA GLU A 16 -5.46 -3.94 -15.17
C GLU A 16 -6.07 -4.78 -14.04
N LYS A 17 -5.48 -4.74 -12.83
CA LYS A 17 -5.95 -5.51 -11.67
C LYS A 17 -6.52 -4.64 -10.55
N MET A 18 -6.24 -3.34 -10.59
CA MET A 18 -6.75 -2.35 -9.64
C MET A 18 -8.17 -1.90 -10.03
N PRO A 19 -9.08 -1.74 -9.06
CA PRO A 19 -10.31 -1.00 -9.31
C PRO A 19 -9.99 0.50 -9.50
N ASP A 20 -10.75 1.19 -10.34
CA ASP A 20 -10.57 2.63 -10.56
C ASP A 20 -11.09 3.44 -9.36
N ILE A 21 -10.18 3.94 -8.54
CA ILE A 21 -10.49 4.74 -7.34
C ILE A 21 -11.23 6.02 -7.72
N ASN A 22 -11.04 6.56 -8.94
CA ASN A 22 -11.70 7.80 -9.38
C ASN A 22 -13.20 7.62 -9.62
N GLU A 23 -13.71 6.39 -9.66
CA GLU A 23 -15.15 6.15 -9.71
C GLU A 23 -15.84 6.33 -8.35
N ILE A 24 -15.08 6.31 -7.25
CA ILE A 24 -15.63 6.50 -5.90
C ILE A 24 -16.09 7.97 -5.77
N PRO A 25 -17.35 8.23 -5.39
CA PRO A 25 -17.83 9.59 -5.18
C PRO A 25 -17.00 10.31 -4.11
N ASN A 26 -16.37 11.42 -4.50
CA ASN A 26 -15.46 12.18 -3.64
C ASN A 26 -15.56 13.71 -3.79
N GLU A 27 -16.24 14.21 -4.82
CA GLU A 27 -16.45 15.63 -5.06
C GLU A 27 -17.83 16.09 -4.56
N GLU A 28 -17.86 17.15 -3.74
CA GLU A 28 -19.09 17.79 -3.23
C GLU A 28 -20.06 16.81 -2.54
N VAL A 29 -19.52 15.77 -1.89
CA VAL A 29 -20.29 14.76 -1.17
C VAL A 29 -19.92 14.70 0.30
N PHE A 30 -20.86 14.23 1.12
CA PHE A 30 -20.61 13.80 2.49
C PHE A 30 -20.77 12.28 2.57
N ILE A 31 -19.73 11.59 3.05
CA ILE A 31 -19.70 10.12 3.17
C ILE A 31 -20.10 9.72 4.59
N PHE A 32 -21.06 8.80 4.71
CA PHE A 32 -21.48 8.25 6.00
C PHE A 32 -20.72 6.97 6.39
N GLY A 33 -20.26 6.20 5.40
CA GLY A 33 -19.50 4.98 5.63
C GLY A 33 -19.86 3.85 4.66
N SER A 34 -19.25 2.69 4.90
CA SER A 34 -19.50 1.45 4.16
C SER A 34 -20.47 0.57 4.94
N TYR A 35 -21.51 0.07 4.28
CA TYR A 35 -22.54 -0.75 4.90
C TYR A 35 -22.88 -1.97 4.03
N PRO A 36 -23.17 -3.13 4.65
CA PRO A 36 -23.75 -4.26 3.95
C PRO A 36 -25.22 -3.98 3.59
N ILE A 37 -25.73 -4.60 2.52
CA ILE A 37 -27.07 -4.34 1.99
C ILE A 37 -28.17 -4.58 3.02
N GLU A 38 -27.98 -5.58 3.91
CA GLU A 38 -28.94 -5.96 4.95
C GLU A 38 -29.13 -4.86 6.03
N GLU A 39 -28.15 -3.97 6.21
CA GLU A 39 -28.26 -2.82 7.13
C GLU A 39 -28.99 -1.63 6.49
N LEU A 40 -29.24 -1.68 5.18
CA LEU A 40 -29.79 -0.57 4.41
C LEU A 40 -31.28 -0.73 4.08
N ASP A 41 -31.89 -1.87 4.43
CA ASP A 41 -33.28 -2.23 4.10
C ASP A 41 -34.33 -1.18 4.55
N ASN A 42 -34.02 -0.39 5.60
CA ASN A 42 -34.93 0.61 6.16
C ASN A 42 -34.71 2.02 5.61
N TYR A 43 -33.75 2.23 4.71
CA TYR A 43 -33.43 3.55 4.18
C TYR A 43 -33.97 3.71 2.75
N PRO A 44 -34.48 4.90 2.38
CA PRO A 44 -35.01 5.15 1.05
C PRO A 44 -33.88 5.37 0.03
N ILE A 45 -33.11 4.32 -0.24
CA ILE A 45 -31.91 4.35 -1.10
C ILE A 45 -32.09 3.35 -2.24
N GLU A 46 -31.71 3.73 -3.46
CA GLU A 46 -31.66 2.78 -4.58
C GLU A 46 -30.48 1.82 -4.42
N LEU A 47 -30.79 0.51 -4.39
CA LEU A 47 -29.81 -0.56 -4.21
C LEU A 47 -30.01 -1.63 -5.30
N SER A 48 -28.91 -2.17 -5.81
CA SER A 48 -28.95 -3.32 -6.72
C SER A 48 -28.83 -4.63 -5.92
N SER A 49 -29.64 -5.63 -6.25
CA SER A 49 -29.51 -6.96 -5.62
C SER A 49 -28.24 -7.72 -6.02
N GLN A 50 -27.44 -7.18 -6.94
CA GLN A 50 -26.20 -7.79 -7.41
C GLN A 50 -24.99 -7.49 -6.52
N ASN A 51 -25.04 -6.45 -5.68
CA ASN A 51 -23.95 -6.10 -4.77
C ASN A 51 -24.38 -6.30 -3.31
N LYS A 52 -23.39 -6.60 -2.47
CA LYS A 52 -23.55 -6.87 -1.04
C LYS A 52 -23.14 -5.69 -0.17
N ASN A 53 -22.20 -4.87 -0.60
CA ASN A 53 -21.69 -3.75 0.18
C ASN A 53 -21.73 -2.44 -0.61
N TYR A 54 -22.07 -1.37 0.10
CA TYR A 54 -22.27 -0.04 -0.46
C TYR A 54 -21.55 1.03 0.38
N LEU A 55 -20.95 1.99 -0.30
CA LEU A 55 -20.59 3.28 0.28
C LEU A 55 -21.82 4.18 0.24
N ILE A 56 -22.21 4.70 1.41
CA ILE A 56 -23.38 5.57 1.54
C ILE A 56 -22.94 7.01 1.68
N TYR A 57 -23.56 7.88 0.88
CA TYR A 57 -23.21 9.29 0.80
C TYR A 57 -24.42 10.16 0.46
N CYS A 58 -24.27 11.46 0.61
CA CYS A 58 -25.20 12.44 0.06
C CYS A 58 -24.41 13.57 -0.63
N LYS A 59 -25.09 14.38 -1.45
CA LYS A 59 -24.48 15.62 -1.96
C LYS A 59 -24.54 16.70 -0.88
N LEU A 60 -23.54 17.57 -0.83
CA LEU A 60 -23.50 18.66 0.16
C LEU A 60 -24.67 19.64 0.03
N ASP A 61 -25.21 19.82 -1.18
CA ASP A 61 -26.37 20.66 -1.46
C ASP A 61 -27.71 20.00 -1.13
N ASN A 62 -27.72 18.68 -0.85
CA ASN A 62 -28.91 17.92 -0.50
C ASN A 62 -28.58 16.76 0.45
N ILE A 63 -28.35 17.08 1.72
CA ILE A 63 -27.93 16.11 2.75
C ILE A 63 -29.02 15.07 3.07
N ILE A 64 -30.28 15.35 2.74
CA ILE A 64 -31.43 14.47 3.03
C ILE A 64 -31.49 13.29 2.04
N ASP A 65 -31.03 13.48 0.80
CA ASP A 65 -31.08 12.48 -0.26
C ASP A 65 -29.87 11.55 -0.19
N LEU A 66 -30.07 10.36 0.40
CA LEU A 66 -29.04 9.34 0.51
C LEU A 66 -28.85 8.59 -0.81
N LYS A 67 -27.60 8.41 -1.18
CA LYS A 67 -27.14 7.71 -2.37
C LYS A 67 -26.24 6.56 -1.98
N SER A 68 -26.16 5.59 -2.88
CA SER A 68 -25.32 4.42 -2.73
C SER A 68 -24.30 4.34 -3.86
N PHE A 69 -23.15 3.76 -3.55
CA PHE A 69 -22.15 3.37 -4.54
C PHE A 69 -21.67 1.95 -4.21
N PRO A 70 -21.77 0.98 -5.14
CA PRO A 70 -21.39 -0.40 -4.86
C PRO A 70 -19.88 -0.55 -4.71
N ILE A 71 -19.43 -1.21 -3.63
CA ILE A 71 -18.01 -1.30 -3.29
C ILE A 71 -17.42 -2.72 -3.27
N ASP A 72 -18.21 -3.74 -3.62
CA ASP A 72 -17.77 -5.14 -3.59
C ASP A 72 -16.45 -5.40 -4.35
N LYS A 73 -16.27 -4.74 -5.51
CA LYS A 73 -15.04 -4.90 -6.31
C LYS A 73 -13.78 -4.39 -5.60
N TYR A 74 -13.92 -3.37 -4.75
CA TYR A 74 -12.82 -2.80 -3.97
C TYR A 74 -12.50 -3.67 -2.76
N LEU A 75 -13.54 -4.16 -2.07
CA LEU A 75 -13.38 -5.10 -0.96
C LEU A 75 -12.77 -6.44 -1.41
N ASP A 76 -13.15 -6.94 -2.59
CA ASP A 76 -12.52 -8.11 -3.20
C ASP A 76 -11.04 -7.86 -3.55
N TYR A 77 -10.72 -6.66 -4.05
CA TYR A 77 -9.34 -6.28 -4.34
C TYR A 77 -8.48 -6.24 -3.08
N ILE A 78 -8.96 -5.62 -1.99
CA ILE A 78 -8.32 -5.63 -0.66
C ILE A 78 -8.08 -7.07 -0.20
N LYS A 79 -9.10 -7.93 -0.24
CA LYS A 79 -8.97 -9.35 0.13
C LYS A 79 -7.90 -10.08 -0.68
N ARG A 80 -7.79 -9.81 -1.98
CA ARG A 80 -6.75 -10.40 -2.84
C ARG A 80 -5.35 -9.93 -2.45
N LEU A 81 -5.18 -8.65 -2.13
CA LEU A 81 -3.90 -8.13 -1.61
C LEU A 81 -3.54 -8.80 -0.27
N ASP A 82 -4.49 -8.85 0.65
CA ASP A 82 -4.29 -9.36 2.01
C ASP A 82 -4.06 -10.87 2.06
N SER A 83 -4.59 -11.61 1.08
CA SER A 83 -4.39 -13.06 0.94
C SER A 83 -2.93 -13.47 0.71
N GLU A 84 -2.04 -12.52 0.42
CA GLU A 84 -0.61 -12.80 0.40
C GLU A 84 -0.13 -13.10 1.82
N ASN A 85 0.21 -14.37 2.05
CA ASN A 85 0.68 -14.86 3.34
C ASN A 85 2.20 -15.06 3.35
N ILE A 86 2.80 -14.79 4.51
CA ILE A 86 4.18 -15.11 4.84
C ILE A 86 4.19 -15.86 6.18
N ASP A 87 5.16 -16.75 6.38
CA ASP A 87 5.41 -17.39 7.69
C ASP A 87 6.80 -16.96 8.14
N LEU A 88 6.85 -16.16 9.21
CA LEU A 88 8.11 -15.60 9.69
C LEU A 88 9.02 -16.63 10.36
N ASN A 89 8.48 -17.73 10.86
CA ASN A 89 9.25 -18.75 11.55
C ASN A 89 10.18 -19.52 10.59
N LEU A 90 9.94 -19.41 9.29
CA LEU A 90 10.76 -20.03 8.25
C LEU A 90 12.03 -19.21 7.94
N TYR A 91 12.16 -18.00 8.46
CA TYR A 91 13.23 -17.08 8.12
C TYR A 91 14.19 -16.87 9.29
N GLU A 92 15.49 -16.87 9.01
CA GLU A 92 16.47 -16.47 10.01
C GLU A 92 16.23 -15.01 10.42
N PRO A 93 16.16 -14.68 11.72
CA PRO A 93 15.77 -13.35 12.19
C PRO A 93 16.58 -12.22 11.56
N ILE A 94 17.92 -12.35 11.52
CA ILE A 94 18.80 -11.32 10.93
C ILE A 94 18.51 -11.11 9.44
N MET A 95 18.23 -12.19 8.70
CA MET A 95 17.89 -12.11 7.28
C MET A 95 16.53 -11.48 7.06
N LEU A 96 15.55 -11.77 7.92
CA LEU A 96 14.23 -11.15 7.86
C LEU A 96 14.32 -9.64 8.13
N GLU A 97 15.02 -9.25 9.20
CA GLU A 97 15.25 -7.87 9.58
C GLU A 97 15.90 -7.07 8.44
N SER A 98 16.97 -7.61 7.85
CA SER A 98 17.62 -7.02 6.67
C SER A 98 16.68 -6.91 5.47
N THR A 99 15.83 -7.90 5.25
CA THR A 99 14.91 -7.95 4.11
C THR A 99 13.77 -6.95 4.26
N LEU A 100 13.26 -6.75 5.48
CA LEU A 100 12.26 -5.74 5.75
C LEU A 100 12.85 -4.34 5.59
N MET A 101 14.07 -4.08 6.08
CA MET A 101 14.75 -2.79 5.87
C MET A 101 14.93 -2.47 4.38
N GLU A 102 15.36 -3.45 3.58
CA GLU A 102 15.42 -3.31 2.12
C GLU A 102 14.04 -2.98 1.51
N ALA A 103 12.98 -3.69 1.91
CA ALA A 103 11.65 -3.43 1.36
C ALA A 103 11.17 -2.00 1.68
N ILE A 104 11.42 -1.50 2.90
CA ILE A 104 11.03 -0.16 3.33
C ILE A 104 11.82 0.92 2.61
N LEU A 105 13.15 0.77 2.47
CA LEU A 105 13.98 1.73 1.75
C LEU A 105 13.59 1.77 0.26
N LEU A 106 13.40 0.62 -0.38
CA LEU A 106 12.97 0.55 -1.77
C LEU A 106 11.59 1.18 -1.97
N LEU A 107 10.66 0.94 -1.03
CA LEU A 107 9.35 1.55 -1.03
C LEU A 107 9.47 3.09 -0.99
N ASP A 108 10.20 3.65 -0.03
CA ASP A 108 10.39 5.10 0.11
C ASP A 108 10.96 5.74 -1.17
N LEU A 109 11.99 5.10 -1.74
CA LEU A 109 12.65 5.59 -2.93
C LEU A 109 11.71 5.58 -4.14
N ILE A 110 10.98 4.49 -4.38
CA ILE A 110 10.00 4.40 -5.48
C ILE A 110 8.85 5.40 -5.26
N SER A 111 8.41 5.57 -4.02
CA SER A 111 7.37 6.53 -3.64
C SER A 111 7.75 7.99 -3.92
N SER A 112 9.05 8.29 -3.96
CA SER A 112 9.58 9.62 -4.27
C SER A 112 9.66 9.93 -5.78
N LEU A 113 9.49 8.92 -6.64
CA LEU A 113 9.50 9.11 -8.09
C LEU A 113 8.25 9.87 -8.54
N GLU A 114 8.43 10.78 -9.50
CA GLU A 114 7.32 11.50 -10.13
C GLU A 114 6.51 10.54 -11.01
N GLU A 115 7.21 9.68 -11.76
CA GLU A 115 6.61 8.60 -12.56
C GLU A 115 7.20 7.26 -12.13
N ASN A 116 6.39 6.38 -11.56
CA ASN A 116 6.80 5.01 -11.23
C ASN A 116 6.69 4.10 -12.47
N PRO A 117 7.79 3.53 -12.99
CA PRO A 117 7.75 2.65 -14.15
C PRO A 117 7.46 1.18 -13.81
N PHE A 118 7.44 0.82 -12.51
CA PHE A 118 7.42 -0.58 -12.07
C PHE A 118 6.00 -1.13 -11.93
N PHE A 119 5.05 -0.28 -11.52
CA PHE A 119 3.64 -0.58 -11.30
C PHE A 119 2.82 0.72 -11.23
N ASP A 120 1.49 0.61 -11.23
CA ASP A 120 0.57 1.75 -11.36
C ASP A 120 0.02 2.25 -10.02
N ALA A 121 0.10 1.44 -8.96
CA ALA A 121 -0.23 1.90 -7.61
C ALA A 121 0.66 3.08 -7.19
N VAL A 122 0.05 4.09 -6.58
CA VAL A 122 0.70 5.36 -6.24
C VAL A 122 0.99 5.36 -4.74
N PHE A 123 2.28 5.48 -4.36
CA PHE A 123 2.74 5.37 -2.97
C PHE A 123 3.32 6.67 -2.37
N ASN A 124 2.97 7.84 -2.89
CA ASN A 124 3.53 9.13 -2.46
C ASN A 124 2.95 9.67 -1.13
N ILE A 125 2.70 8.81 -0.13
CA ILE A 125 2.48 9.22 1.27
C ILE A 125 3.79 9.02 2.04
N PRO A 126 4.25 10.03 2.82
CA PRO A 126 5.40 9.87 3.70
C PRO A 126 5.29 8.64 4.61
N LEU A 127 6.38 7.88 4.74
CA LEU A 127 6.42 6.69 5.60
C LEU A 127 6.06 6.98 7.07
N SER A 128 6.22 8.22 7.54
CA SER A 128 5.79 8.64 8.89
C SER A 128 4.30 8.45 9.15
N TYR A 129 3.46 8.68 8.14
CA TYR A 129 2.01 8.47 8.30
C TYR A 129 1.61 7.00 8.23
N LEU A 130 2.48 6.14 7.68
CA LEU A 130 2.26 4.70 7.65
C LEU A 130 2.39 4.07 9.05
N ASP A 131 3.30 4.58 9.90
CA ASP A 131 3.46 4.07 11.27
C ASP A 131 2.20 4.28 12.13
N GLU A 132 1.65 5.49 12.12
CA GLU A 132 0.48 5.86 12.93
C GLU A 132 -0.79 5.10 12.53
N PHE A 133 -0.94 4.84 11.23
CA PHE A 133 -2.08 4.08 10.73
C PHE A 133 -1.98 2.60 11.12
N LEU A 134 -0.80 2.00 11.02
CA LEU A 134 -0.57 0.63 11.48
C LEU A 134 -0.73 0.49 13.01
N ASP A 135 -0.65 1.57 13.78
CA ASP A 135 -0.89 1.58 15.23
C ASP A 135 -2.37 1.58 15.59
N SER A 136 -3.11 2.55 15.04
CA SER A 136 -4.41 2.94 15.57
C SER A 136 -5.55 2.75 14.58
N HIS A 137 -5.26 2.42 13.31
CA HIS A 137 -6.22 2.46 12.19
C HIS A 137 -6.92 3.82 12.00
N THR A 138 -6.44 4.84 12.73
CA THR A 138 -6.91 6.21 12.68
C THR A 138 -5.74 7.10 12.27
N CYS A 139 -6.00 8.10 11.44
CA CYS A 139 -5.00 9.10 11.09
C CYS A 139 -5.57 10.47 11.47
N GLU A 140 -4.97 11.12 12.46
CA GLU A 140 -5.42 12.44 12.93
C GLU A 140 -4.97 13.58 12.01
N TYR A 141 -4.10 13.28 11.01
CA TYR A 141 -3.53 14.29 10.12
C TYR A 141 -4.52 14.62 9.01
N ILE A 142 -4.99 15.87 9.04
CA ILE A 142 -5.89 16.45 8.04
C ILE A 142 -5.32 16.27 6.62
N GLU A 143 -4.01 16.44 6.42
CA GLU A 143 -3.35 16.30 5.11
C GLU A 143 -3.48 14.87 4.53
N VAL A 144 -3.43 13.85 5.38
CA VAL A 144 -3.62 12.45 4.99
C VAL A 144 -5.10 12.16 4.73
N ASN A 145 -5.98 12.70 5.56
CA ASN A 145 -7.43 12.58 5.34
C ASN A 145 -7.89 13.32 4.09
N GLU A 146 -7.34 14.49 3.76
CA GLU A 146 -7.59 15.21 2.51
C GLU A 146 -7.22 14.36 1.30
N ARG A 147 -6.08 13.68 1.36
CA ARG A 147 -5.62 12.80 0.30
C ARG A 147 -6.56 11.61 0.07
N PHE A 148 -7.08 11.03 1.15
CA PHE A 148 -8.08 9.96 1.05
C PHE A 148 -9.52 10.48 0.95
N MET A 149 -9.70 11.81 0.86
CA MET A 149 -11.00 12.49 0.85
C MET A 149 -11.88 12.12 2.05
N GLY A 150 -11.28 11.71 3.17
CA GLY A 150 -11.95 11.17 4.35
C GLY A 150 -12.62 9.80 4.13
N ILE A 151 -12.36 9.14 3.00
CA ILE A 151 -13.00 7.87 2.62
C ILE A 151 -12.14 6.70 3.11
N GLU A 152 -12.63 6.02 4.15
CA GLU A 152 -11.96 4.85 4.74
C GLU A 152 -11.63 3.75 3.73
N LEU A 153 -12.50 3.50 2.75
CA LEU A 153 -12.23 2.50 1.72
C LEU A 153 -10.97 2.82 0.88
N ILE A 154 -10.74 4.09 0.53
CA ILE A 154 -9.56 4.50 -0.25
C ILE A 154 -8.29 4.32 0.57
N LYS A 155 -8.38 4.70 1.85
CA LYS A 155 -7.35 4.50 2.87
C LYS A 155 -6.97 3.02 2.96
N ASP A 156 -7.95 2.12 3.14
CA ASP A 156 -7.72 0.68 3.26
C ASP A 156 -7.07 0.07 2.01
N ILE A 157 -7.52 0.46 0.80
CA ILE A 157 -6.90 0.04 -0.46
C ILE A 157 -5.42 0.41 -0.49
N TYR A 158 -5.11 1.67 -0.17
CA TYR A 158 -3.74 2.19 -0.20
C TYR A 158 -2.83 1.37 0.73
N PHE A 159 -3.27 1.11 1.96
CA PHE A 159 -2.46 0.39 2.94
C PHE A 159 -2.30 -1.09 2.61
N SER A 160 -3.34 -1.78 2.14
CA SER A 160 -3.23 -3.15 1.67
C SER A 160 -2.24 -3.28 0.49
N GLN A 161 -2.15 -2.27 -0.38
CA GLN A 161 -1.16 -2.25 -1.47
C GLN A 161 0.29 -2.16 -0.95
N ILE A 162 0.53 -1.33 0.07
CA ILE A 162 1.84 -1.20 0.72
C ILE A 162 2.26 -2.51 1.40
N LEU A 163 1.37 -3.11 2.19
CA LEU A 163 1.67 -4.37 2.87
C LEU A 163 1.90 -5.51 1.87
N TYR A 164 1.11 -5.55 0.79
CA TYR A 164 1.30 -6.49 -0.30
C TYR A 164 2.69 -6.34 -0.96
N PHE A 165 3.12 -5.10 -1.22
CA PHE A 165 4.46 -4.82 -1.76
C PHE A 165 5.56 -5.42 -0.88
N ILE A 166 5.50 -5.17 0.44
CA ILE A 166 6.51 -5.66 1.38
C ILE A 166 6.48 -7.19 1.49
N LYS A 167 5.28 -7.78 1.60
CA LYS A 167 5.10 -9.25 1.63
C LYS A 167 5.67 -9.92 0.38
N LYS A 168 5.43 -9.35 -0.79
CA LYS A 168 6.00 -9.83 -2.06
C LYS A 168 7.51 -9.76 -2.07
N TYR A 169 8.09 -8.68 -1.56
CA TYR A 169 9.54 -8.52 -1.48
C TYR A 169 10.16 -9.63 -0.63
N VAL A 170 9.64 -9.81 0.59
CA VAL A 170 10.07 -10.86 1.53
C VAL A 170 10.01 -12.23 0.85
N LYS A 171 8.84 -12.60 0.30
CA LYS A 171 8.61 -13.93 -0.27
C LYS A 171 9.50 -14.22 -1.48
N VAL A 172 9.72 -13.23 -2.35
CA VAL A 172 10.61 -13.39 -3.51
C VAL A 172 12.07 -13.49 -3.07
N LYS A 173 12.52 -12.67 -2.13
CA LYS A 173 13.91 -12.71 -1.66
C LYS A 173 14.25 -14.05 -0.98
N PHE A 174 13.34 -14.59 -0.18
CA PHE A 174 13.51 -15.93 0.41
C PHE A 174 13.23 -17.08 -0.58
N CYS A 175 12.86 -16.78 -1.83
CA CYS A 175 12.58 -17.77 -2.87
C CYS A 175 11.57 -18.85 -2.44
N THR A 176 10.66 -18.51 -1.53
CA THR A 176 9.72 -19.46 -0.95
C THR A 176 8.64 -19.81 -1.96
N LYS A 177 8.82 -20.95 -2.63
CA LYS A 177 7.81 -21.62 -3.46
C LYS A 177 6.79 -22.44 -2.66
N GLN A 178 6.84 -22.38 -1.33
CA GLN A 178 6.17 -23.38 -0.50
C GLN A 178 4.64 -23.20 -0.50
N GLU A 179 3.97 -24.27 -0.93
CA GLU A 179 2.50 -24.48 -0.95
C GLU A 179 1.95 -24.98 0.39
N GLU A 180 2.81 -25.24 1.39
CA GLU A 180 2.40 -25.75 2.70
C GLU A 180 2.78 -24.76 3.80
N ILE A 181 1.88 -23.84 4.11
CA ILE A 181 2.03 -22.89 5.23
C ILE A 181 1.43 -23.53 6.47
N VAL A 182 2.25 -23.77 7.49
CA VAL A 182 1.79 -24.18 8.83
C VAL A 182 1.88 -22.94 9.72
N ASN A 183 0.80 -22.15 9.75
CA ASN A 183 0.59 -20.90 10.52
C ASN A 183 1.14 -19.61 9.87
N PRO A 184 0.36 -18.95 8.99
CA PRO A 184 0.71 -17.61 8.50
C PRO A 184 0.72 -16.60 9.65
N ILE A 185 1.59 -15.58 9.55
CA ILE A 185 1.56 -14.44 10.47
C ILE A 185 0.24 -13.68 10.36
N SER A 186 -0.28 -13.18 11.49
CA SER A 186 -1.46 -12.33 11.48
C SER A 186 -1.18 -10.97 10.83
N TYR A 187 -2.23 -10.28 10.41
CA TYR A 187 -2.11 -8.91 9.90
C TYR A 187 -1.49 -7.99 10.95
N GLU A 188 -1.93 -8.08 12.20
CA GLU A 188 -1.50 -7.25 13.32
C GLU A 188 -0.03 -7.49 13.68
N GLU A 189 0.38 -8.75 13.72
CA GLU A 189 1.76 -9.14 13.97
C GLU A 189 2.69 -8.61 12.87
N PHE A 190 2.30 -8.77 11.60
CA PHE A 190 3.10 -8.27 10.49
C PHE A 190 3.15 -6.74 10.47
N SER A 191 2.02 -6.08 10.66
CA SER A 191 1.91 -4.62 10.75
C SER A 191 2.83 -4.06 11.84
N SER A 192 2.87 -4.70 13.01
CA SER A 192 3.75 -4.30 14.11
C SER A 192 5.24 -4.36 13.73
N LEU A 193 5.65 -5.38 12.98
CA LEU A 193 7.04 -5.48 12.51
C LEU A 193 7.39 -4.38 11.50
N ILE A 194 6.47 -4.10 10.57
CA ILE A 194 6.65 -3.02 9.59
C ILE A 194 6.81 -1.67 10.29
N ARG A 195 6.00 -1.39 11.30
CA ARG A 195 6.12 -0.17 12.12
C ARG A 195 7.48 -0.01 12.78
N VAL A 196 7.98 -1.09 13.41
CA VAL A 196 9.31 -1.06 14.04
C VAL A 196 10.38 -0.73 12.99
N LYS A 197 10.31 -1.33 11.80
CA LYS A 197 11.26 -1.08 10.72
C LYS A 197 11.15 0.34 10.15
N ILE A 198 9.95 0.88 9.99
CA ILE A 198 9.75 2.28 9.57
C ILE A 198 10.39 3.24 10.59
N ASN A 199 10.16 3.00 11.88
CA ASN A 199 10.72 3.82 12.96
C ASN A 199 12.24 3.74 13.06
N GLU A 200 12.84 2.60 12.70
CA GLU A 200 14.29 2.48 12.55
C GLU A 200 14.79 3.22 11.32
N TYR A 201 14.13 3.04 10.17
CA TYR A 201 14.48 3.67 8.91
C TYR A 201 14.50 5.20 9.01
N GLN A 202 13.50 5.80 9.66
CA GLN A 202 13.40 7.25 9.86
C GLN A 202 14.57 7.86 10.65
N LYS A 203 15.33 7.06 11.39
CA LYS A 203 16.51 7.50 12.14
C LYS A 203 17.79 7.47 11.28
N LEU A 204 17.71 6.94 10.07
CA LEU A 204 18.83 6.80 9.15
C LEU A 204 18.92 8.01 8.18
N ASP A 205 20.09 8.24 7.60
CA ASP A 205 20.26 9.01 6.36
C ASP A 205 20.43 7.98 5.22
N PRO A 206 19.33 7.58 4.53
CA PRO A 206 19.30 6.35 3.73
C PRO A 206 19.91 6.49 2.33
N PHE A 207 20.23 7.71 1.88
CA PHE A 207 20.57 7.99 0.47
C PHE A 207 22.07 8.10 0.18
N LYS A 208 22.95 7.58 1.06
CA LYS A 208 24.41 7.76 0.91
C LYS A 208 25.26 6.54 1.24
N ALA A 209 24.67 5.40 1.58
CA ALA A 209 25.44 4.22 1.96
C ALA A 209 24.85 2.94 1.37
N PRO A 210 25.70 1.93 1.06
CA PRO A 210 25.24 0.59 0.71
C PRO A 210 24.33 0.01 1.79
N ILE A 211 23.40 -0.86 1.42
CA ILE A 211 22.43 -1.46 2.35
C ILE A 211 23.09 -2.17 3.53
N SER A 212 24.28 -2.75 3.32
CA SER A 212 25.08 -3.40 4.36
C SER A 212 25.47 -2.47 5.51
N THR A 213 25.49 -1.15 5.28
CA THR A 213 25.72 -0.14 6.33
C THR A 213 24.60 -0.14 7.36
N TYR A 214 23.38 -0.45 6.92
CA TYR A 214 22.18 -0.43 7.76
C TYR A 214 21.81 -1.83 8.26
N THR A 215 22.08 -2.87 7.47
CA THR A 215 21.65 -4.25 7.77
C THR A 215 22.77 -5.17 8.24
N GLY A 216 24.04 -4.79 8.01
CA GLY A 216 25.20 -5.68 8.21
C GLY A 216 25.33 -6.80 7.17
N ILE A 217 24.46 -6.84 6.15
CA ILE A 217 24.43 -7.88 5.12
C ILE A 217 24.62 -7.24 3.74
N GLU A 218 25.62 -7.71 3.00
CA GLU A 218 25.87 -7.27 1.63
C GLU A 218 24.78 -7.76 0.66
N ASN A 219 24.31 -6.87 -0.22
CA ASN A 219 23.37 -7.21 -1.28
C ASN A 219 23.63 -6.36 -2.52
N VAL A 220 24.60 -6.78 -3.32
CA VAL A 220 25.07 -6.05 -4.51
C VAL A 220 23.96 -5.88 -5.56
N GLU A 221 23.05 -6.85 -5.70
CA GLU A 221 21.92 -6.72 -6.63
C GLU A 221 20.96 -5.60 -6.18
N TYR A 222 20.71 -5.48 -4.87
CA TYR A 222 19.90 -4.41 -4.29
C TYR A 222 20.55 -3.04 -4.43
N ASP A 223 21.83 -2.90 -4.07
CA ASP A 223 22.54 -1.62 -4.14
C ASP A 223 22.56 -1.08 -5.59
N ASN A 224 22.75 -1.97 -6.57
CA ASN A 224 22.67 -1.61 -7.98
C ASN A 224 21.26 -1.18 -8.43
N LEU A 225 20.22 -1.77 -7.86
CA LEU A 225 18.84 -1.36 -8.10
C LEU A 225 18.62 0.06 -7.57
N ILE A 226 18.95 0.30 -6.30
CA ILE A 226 18.77 1.60 -5.64
C ILE A 226 19.43 2.71 -6.45
N TYR A 227 20.69 2.52 -6.84
CA TYR A 227 21.39 3.48 -7.69
C TYR A 227 20.66 3.76 -9.03
N GLN A 228 20.09 2.74 -9.67
CA GLN A 228 19.32 2.92 -10.91
C GLN A 228 18.01 3.68 -10.69
N VAL A 229 17.33 3.45 -9.56
CA VAL A 229 16.11 4.16 -9.21
C VAL A 229 16.41 5.62 -8.87
N GLU A 230 17.49 5.91 -8.16
CA GLU A 230 17.96 7.28 -7.91
C GLU A 230 18.25 8.03 -9.21
N LEU A 231 19.03 7.42 -10.13
CA LEU A 231 19.31 7.99 -11.44
C LEU A 231 18.03 8.24 -12.26
N LEU A 232 17.00 7.41 -12.11
CA LEU A 232 15.72 7.62 -12.76
C LEU A 232 15.02 8.87 -12.20
N GLY A 233 14.98 9.01 -10.87
CA GLY A 233 14.42 10.19 -10.20
C GLY A 233 15.12 11.49 -10.62
N GLU A 234 16.46 11.50 -10.66
CA GLU A 234 17.23 12.66 -11.13
C GLU A 234 16.87 13.06 -12.57
N ARG A 235 16.73 12.07 -13.46
CA ARG A 235 16.34 12.31 -14.85
C ARG A 235 14.93 12.88 -14.99
N GLN A 236 13.99 12.46 -14.14
CA GLN A 236 12.63 13.01 -14.12
C GLN A 236 12.66 14.48 -13.70
N LEU A 237 13.37 14.80 -12.62
CA LEU A 237 13.56 16.17 -12.15
C LEU A 237 14.20 17.08 -13.21
N ASP A 238 15.23 16.60 -13.91
CA ASP A 238 15.90 17.35 -14.96
C ASP A 238 15.02 17.59 -16.19
N LYS A 239 14.17 16.63 -16.56
CA LYS A 239 13.19 16.82 -17.63
C LYS A 239 12.20 17.92 -17.26
N ARG A 240 11.68 17.90 -16.03
CA ARG A 240 10.73 18.92 -15.55
C ARG A 240 11.33 20.32 -15.57
N ARG A 241 12.57 20.48 -15.09
CA ARG A 241 13.31 21.76 -15.13
C ARG A 241 13.51 22.32 -16.53
N LYS A 242 13.56 21.46 -17.56
CA LYS A 242 13.70 21.87 -18.96
C LYS A 242 12.36 22.21 -19.63
N LEU A 243 11.24 21.80 -19.02
CA LEU A 243 9.88 22.02 -19.50
C LEU A 243 9.17 23.20 -18.80
N SER A 244 9.67 23.63 -17.64
CA SER A 244 9.28 24.85 -16.90
C SER A 244 10.00 26.09 -17.42
#